data_AF-J0SV96-F1
#
_entry.id   AF-J0SV96-F1
#
_cell.length_a   1.000
_cell.length_b   1.000
_cell.length_c   1.000
_cell.angle_alpha   90.00
_cell.angle_beta   90.00
_cell.angle_gamma   90.00
#
_symmetry.space_group_name_H-M   'P 1'
#
loop_
_entity.id
_entity.type
_entity.pdbx_description
1 polymer ?
#
loop_
_entity_poly.entity_id
_entity_poly.type
_entity_poly.pdbx_seq_one_letter_code
_entity_poly.pdbx_strand_id
1 'polypeptide(L)'
;MVPADDERTSANEPEDNTSRQKNFLEKLKFWKRCKQEDDEPARLTAMPPCLMKWWTPLLIAFVLFVLSFISALGWGWQWHWPSSNAMKLCMTITGAGFAFSAWQQRNSDNATRELERATETLWHMRNTAHELLSANSYYDQYEGICRYFELADQLNKSIQKESNTTRILNSAILSALCAHIRYLGDPLPNNFENENERGELQNLILNNILERINTNLKGYWDGMSINLTDTIFLTPISITNFTSSSMIHFNHSTFNHKVNLEIFQKATLLWKYATFHSQLTVTGQPKGTNNEKPVLHQDNFPSEVKLWHFENIALCILEDLQHQIAPGGPLPNQDFPLFKECNFLRPKATQQHPTDVSADADTDFFDEPETPTPPDNYIWATISFNFDLLDENVDTTLYFKKCIFGRLSTSNTSHLSKTYFTQCKITQDNETDANNIAPEHFKFTDCEYFGPSDR
;
A
#
# COMPACT_ATOMS: atom_id res chain seq x y z
N MET A 1 35.67 -46.14 -40.66
CA MET A 1 35.05 -46.77 -39.48
C MET A 1 34.74 -45.63 -38.50
N VAL A 2 33.47 -45.57 -38.10
CA VAL A 2 32.77 -44.78 -37.04
C VAL A 2 33.63 -44.51 -35.79
N PRO A 3 33.39 -43.46 -34.95
CA PRO A 3 33.07 -42.04 -35.17
C PRO A 3 34.03 -41.10 -34.38
N ALA A 4 33.76 -39.79 -34.43
CA ALA A 4 34.43 -38.75 -33.65
C ALA A 4 33.95 -38.71 -32.18
N ASP A 5 34.89 -38.70 -31.24
CA ASP A 5 34.72 -38.23 -29.86
C ASP A 5 35.55 -36.95 -29.72
N ASP A 6 34.88 -35.79 -29.79
CA ASP A 6 35.42 -34.52 -29.31
C ASP A 6 34.73 -34.21 -27.98
N GLU A 7 35.38 -34.62 -26.88
CA GLU A 7 35.16 -34.04 -25.56
C GLU A 7 35.60 -32.57 -25.61
N ARG A 8 34.62 -31.65 -25.73
CA ARG A 8 34.81 -30.27 -25.29
C ARG A 8 34.22 -30.12 -23.90
N THR A 9 35.11 -30.15 -22.91
CA THR A 9 34.87 -29.63 -21.57
C THR A 9 34.61 -28.13 -21.66
N SER A 10 33.34 -27.72 -21.73
CA SER A 10 32.95 -26.33 -21.48
C SER A 10 32.72 -26.17 -19.98
N ALA A 11 33.69 -25.55 -19.31
CA ALA A 11 33.49 -24.92 -18.01
C ALA A 11 32.49 -23.78 -18.19
N ASN A 12 31.24 -24.00 -17.77
CA ASN A 12 30.29 -22.97 -17.42
C ASN A 12 29.60 -23.46 -16.15
N GLU A 13 30.18 -23.10 -15.01
CA GLU A 13 29.47 -23.13 -13.73
C GLU A 13 28.21 -22.26 -13.88
N PRO A 14 27.03 -22.72 -13.48
CA PRO A 14 25.86 -21.85 -13.40
C PRO A 14 26.10 -20.84 -12.29
N GLU A 15 26.06 -19.56 -12.66
CA GLU A 15 26.15 -18.46 -11.73
C GLU A 15 25.03 -18.56 -10.68
N ASP A 16 25.46 -18.53 -9.43
CA ASP A 16 24.80 -18.88 -8.17
C ASP A 16 23.37 -18.27 -7.99
N ASN A 17 22.34 -19.00 -8.40
CA ASN A 17 20.93 -18.85 -8.00
C ASN A 17 20.69 -19.10 -6.49
N THR A 18 21.73 -19.55 -5.78
CA THR A 18 21.83 -19.53 -4.31
C THR A 18 21.69 -18.11 -3.75
N SER A 19 21.93 -17.04 -4.53
CA SER A 19 21.86 -15.65 -4.06
C SER A 19 20.44 -15.18 -3.69
N ARG A 20 19.40 -15.54 -4.47
CA ARG A 20 18.01 -15.15 -4.19
C ARG A 20 17.40 -15.95 -3.04
N GLN A 21 17.69 -17.25 -2.97
CA GLN A 21 17.33 -18.11 -1.84
C GLN A 21 18.11 -17.72 -0.57
N LYS A 22 19.38 -17.30 -0.69
CA LYS A 22 20.16 -16.71 0.42
C LYS A 22 19.53 -15.42 0.91
N ASN A 23 19.05 -14.53 0.04
CA ASN A 23 18.41 -13.28 0.48
C ASN A 23 17.13 -13.58 1.28
N PHE A 24 16.34 -14.57 0.85
CA PHE A 24 15.19 -15.08 1.61
C PHE A 24 15.61 -15.69 2.96
N LEU A 25 16.65 -16.53 2.99
CA LEU A 25 17.22 -17.14 4.20
C LEU A 25 17.92 -16.13 5.13
N GLU A 26 18.48 -15.05 4.61
CA GLU A 26 19.10 -13.96 5.37
C GLU A 26 18.05 -13.07 5.99
N LYS A 27 16.96 -12.75 5.26
CA LYS A 27 15.76 -12.18 5.87
C LYS A 27 15.20 -13.11 6.96
N LEU A 28 15.23 -14.42 6.76
CA LEU A 28 14.86 -15.43 7.77
C LEU A 28 15.74 -15.34 9.04
N LYS A 29 17.05 -15.10 8.88
CA LYS A 29 17.99 -14.87 10.00
C LYS A 29 17.75 -13.52 10.68
N PHE A 30 17.46 -12.47 9.91
CA PHE A 30 17.12 -11.14 10.44
C PHE A 30 15.87 -11.22 11.33
N TRP A 31 14.83 -11.91 10.89
CA TRP A 31 13.60 -12.13 11.68
C TRP A 31 13.82 -13.03 12.90
N LYS A 32 14.71 -14.03 12.80
CA LYS A 32 15.12 -14.85 13.95
C LYS A 32 15.94 -14.04 14.97
N ARG A 33 16.61 -12.97 14.54
CA ARG A 33 17.32 -12.01 15.41
C ARG A 33 16.36 -10.98 16.03
N CYS A 34 15.35 -10.51 15.31
CA CYS A 34 14.25 -9.70 15.90
C CYS A 34 13.52 -10.47 17.01
N LYS A 35 13.30 -11.79 16.84
CA LYS A 35 12.82 -12.68 17.92
C LYS A 35 13.68 -12.61 19.20
N GLN A 36 14.98 -12.35 19.06
CA GLN A 36 15.91 -12.30 20.20
C GLN A 36 16.04 -10.89 20.81
N GLU A 37 15.73 -9.84 20.06
CA GLU A 37 15.84 -8.44 20.50
C GLU A 37 14.50 -7.83 20.99
N ASP A 38 13.35 -8.28 20.45
CA ASP A 38 12.01 -7.80 20.85
C ASP A 38 11.43 -8.54 22.08
N ASP A 39 12.08 -9.62 22.53
CA ASP A 39 11.69 -10.43 23.70
C ASP A 39 12.14 -9.85 25.06
N GLU A 40 12.69 -8.63 25.07
CA GLU A 40 12.89 -7.87 26.31
C GLU A 40 11.88 -6.72 26.41
N PRO A 41 10.62 -6.98 26.81
CA PRO A 41 9.82 -5.90 27.40
C PRO A 41 10.62 -5.36 28.58
N ALA A 42 10.62 -4.04 28.79
CA ALA A 42 11.23 -3.42 29.95
C ALA A 42 10.73 -4.13 31.22
N ARG A 43 11.50 -5.13 31.67
CA ARG A 43 11.13 -5.97 32.79
C ARG A 43 11.16 -5.04 33.97
N LEU A 44 10.03 -4.91 34.67
CA LEU A 44 10.06 -4.58 36.08
C LEU A 44 11.12 -5.50 36.68
N THR A 45 12.20 -4.90 37.19
CA THR A 45 13.40 -5.56 37.72
C THR A 45 13.00 -6.90 38.30
N ALA A 46 13.49 -8.00 37.71
CA ALA A 46 13.14 -9.34 38.15
C ALA A 46 13.32 -9.38 39.67
N MET A 47 12.22 -9.55 40.41
CA MET A 47 12.28 -9.54 41.87
C MET A 47 13.33 -10.57 42.29
N PRO A 48 14.27 -10.21 43.17
CA PRO A 48 15.36 -11.10 43.54
C PRO A 48 14.79 -12.45 44.00
N PRO A 49 15.44 -13.59 43.69
CA PRO A 49 14.89 -14.94 43.92
C PRO A 49 14.45 -15.21 45.37
N CYS A 50 14.95 -14.42 46.33
CA CYS A 50 14.52 -14.46 47.72
C CYS A 50 13.07 -14.00 47.96
N LEU A 51 12.49 -13.16 47.08
CA LEU A 51 11.12 -12.67 47.19
C LEU A 51 10.08 -13.58 46.51
N MET A 52 10.50 -14.55 45.69
CA MET A 52 9.61 -15.51 44.99
C MET A 52 9.23 -16.75 45.84
N LYS A 53 9.74 -16.86 47.07
CA LYS A 53 9.38 -17.99 47.96
C LYS A 53 8.02 -17.72 48.61
N TRP A 54 7.15 -18.74 48.64
CA TRP A 54 5.84 -18.67 49.29
C TRP A 54 5.89 -18.25 50.78
N TRP A 55 7.05 -18.43 51.44
CA TRP A 55 7.29 -18.02 52.82
C TRP A 55 7.70 -16.56 53.00
N THR A 56 8.05 -15.85 51.92
CA THR A 56 8.51 -14.46 51.99
C THR A 56 7.44 -13.48 52.51
N PRO A 57 6.16 -13.58 52.09
CA PRO A 57 5.08 -12.79 52.69
C PRO A 57 4.89 -13.07 54.18
N LEU A 58 5.05 -14.32 54.61
CA LEU A 58 4.98 -14.72 56.03
C LEU A 58 6.13 -14.11 56.84
N LEU A 59 7.34 -14.08 56.27
CA LEU A 59 8.51 -13.49 56.93
C LEU A 59 8.37 -11.97 57.05
N ILE A 60 7.92 -11.30 55.98
CA ILE A 60 7.67 -9.85 55.99
C ILE A 60 6.56 -9.51 56.99
N ALA A 61 5.46 -10.29 57.00
CA ALA A 61 4.37 -10.10 57.96
C ALA A 61 4.85 -10.33 59.41
N PHE A 62 5.69 -11.33 59.66
CA PHE A 62 6.26 -11.58 60.99
C PHE A 62 7.18 -10.44 61.43
N VAL A 63 8.05 -9.94 60.55
CA VAL A 63 8.95 -8.82 60.84
C VAL A 63 8.16 -7.53 61.11
N LEU A 64 7.15 -7.22 60.29
CA LEU A 64 6.29 -6.06 60.51
C LEU A 64 5.45 -6.20 61.77
N PHE A 65 4.99 -7.41 62.09
CA PHE A 65 4.28 -7.71 63.33
C PHE A 65 5.17 -7.50 64.56
N VAL A 66 6.41 -7.99 64.53
CA VAL A 66 7.40 -7.80 65.61
C VAL A 66 7.77 -6.32 65.75
N LEU A 67 8.02 -5.59 64.67
CA LEU A 67 8.28 -4.14 64.70
C LEU A 67 7.08 -3.35 65.25
N SER A 68 5.85 -3.70 64.85
CA SER A 68 4.64 -3.06 65.37
C SER A 68 4.41 -3.40 66.84
N PHE A 69 4.75 -4.63 67.26
CA PHE A 69 4.67 -5.08 68.65
C PHE A 69 5.69 -4.34 69.54
N ILE A 70 6.93 -4.16 69.07
CA ILE A 70 7.96 -3.37 69.75
C ILE A 70 7.57 -1.87 69.81
N SER A 71 7.01 -1.31 68.74
CA SER A 71 6.56 0.09 68.72
C SER A 71 5.39 0.33 69.67
N ALA A 72 4.48 -0.64 69.81
CA ALA A 72 3.38 -0.61 70.77
C ALA A 72 3.87 -0.73 72.23
N LEU A 73 5.04 -1.32 72.47
CA LEU A 73 5.67 -1.39 73.81
C LEU A 73 6.40 -0.08 74.18
N GLY A 74 6.77 0.75 73.20
CA GLY A 74 7.59 1.95 73.39
C GLY A 74 6.84 3.28 73.54
N TRP A 75 5.54 3.35 73.22
CA TRP A 75 4.77 4.58 73.36
C TRP A 75 4.26 4.76 74.79
N GLY A 76 4.94 5.63 75.55
CA GLY A 76 4.41 6.21 76.80
C GLY A 76 4.51 5.35 78.06
N TRP A 77 5.35 4.30 78.11
CA TRP A 77 5.55 3.45 79.30
C TRP A 77 4.27 2.80 79.87
N GLN A 78 3.16 2.80 79.13
CA GLN A 78 1.91 2.17 79.52
C GLN A 78 1.66 0.92 78.66
N TRP A 79 1.57 -0.23 79.34
CA TRP A 79 1.25 -1.51 78.73
C TRP A 79 -0.22 -1.53 78.25
N HIS A 80 -0.47 -1.13 76.99
CA HIS A 80 -1.78 -1.34 76.37
C HIS A 80 -1.77 -2.62 75.53
N TRP A 81 -2.54 -3.62 75.96
CA TRP A 81 -2.79 -4.78 75.10
C TRP A 81 -3.78 -4.37 74.00
N PRO A 82 -3.49 -4.61 72.70
CA PRO A 82 -4.46 -4.34 71.65
C PRO A 82 -5.73 -5.14 71.94
N SER A 83 -6.89 -4.48 71.90
CA SER A 83 -8.15 -5.21 72.12
C SER A 83 -8.28 -6.33 71.08
N SER A 84 -8.83 -7.47 71.49
CA SER A 84 -8.96 -8.65 70.60
C SER A 84 -9.71 -8.33 69.31
N ASN A 85 -10.60 -7.33 69.34
CA ASN A 85 -11.32 -6.81 68.17
C ASN A 85 -10.41 -6.04 67.21
N ALA A 86 -9.50 -5.20 67.71
CA ALA A 86 -8.54 -4.48 66.87
C ALA A 86 -7.54 -5.45 66.21
N MET A 87 -7.07 -6.47 66.95
CA MET A 87 -6.17 -7.49 66.41
C MET A 87 -6.83 -8.33 65.31
N LYS A 88 -8.11 -8.72 65.50
CA LYS A 88 -8.91 -9.41 64.47
C LYS A 88 -9.09 -8.55 63.22
N LEU A 89 -9.34 -7.24 63.38
CA LEU A 89 -9.48 -6.31 62.27
C LEU A 89 -8.18 -6.26 61.42
N CYS A 90 -7.03 -6.03 62.06
CA CYS A 90 -5.75 -5.95 61.36
C CYS A 90 -5.39 -7.26 60.65
N MET A 91 -5.60 -8.40 61.30
CA MET A 91 -5.37 -9.72 60.69
C MET A 91 -6.30 -9.97 59.49
N THR A 92 -7.55 -9.53 59.57
CA THR A 92 -8.52 -9.69 58.47
C THR A 92 -8.19 -8.79 57.28
N ILE A 93 -7.84 -7.52 57.53
CA ILE A 93 -7.44 -6.57 56.48
C ILE A 93 -6.15 -7.06 55.79
N THR A 94 -5.19 -7.53 56.58
CA THR A 94 -3.92 -8.06 56.07
C THR A 94 -4.14 -9.34 55.26
N GLY A 95 -4.96 -10.28 55.77
CA GLY A 95 -5.33 -11.50 55.06
C GLY A 95 -6.07 -11.23 53.75
N ALA A 96 -6.99 -10.26 53.73
CA ALA A 96 -7.70 -9.82 52.54
C ALA A 96 -6.75 -9.18 51.50
N GLY A 97 -5.82 -8.33 51.95
CA GLY A 97 -4.80 -7.73 51.08
C GLY A 97 -3.86 -8.74 50.44
N PHE A 98 -3.44 -9.77 51.19
CA PHE A 98 -2.65 -10.87 50.63
C PHE A 98 -3.44 -11.74 49.64
N ALA A 99 -4.72 -12.01 49.92
CA ALA A 99 -5.57 -12.76 48.98
C ALA A 99 -5.82 -11.99 47.68
N PHE A 100 -6.06 -10.68 47.75
CA PHE A 100 -6.28 -9.83 46.59
C PHE A 100 -5.01 -9.69 45.74
N SER A 101 -3.84 -9.47 46.36
CA SER A 101 -2.56 -9.41 45.63
C SER A 101 -2.21 -10.74 44.96
N ALA A 102 -2.44 -11.88 45.62
CA ALA A 102 -2.27 -13.19 45.01
C ALA A 102 -3.27 -13.44 43.86
N TRP A 103 -4.51 -12.96 43.97
CA TRP A 103 -5.49 -13.01 42.89
C TRP A 103 -5.09 -12.13 41.71
N GLN A 104 -4.63 -10.90 41.97
CA GLN A 104 -4.13 -10.00 40.92
C GLN A 104 -2.93 -10.59 40.19
N GLN A 105 -1.98 -11.17 40.93
CA GLN A 105 -0.82 -11.85 40.35
C GLN A 105 -1.23 -13.07 39.51
N ARG A 106 -2.14 -13.90 40.00
CA ARG A 106 -2.63 -15.04 39.22
C ARG A 106 -3.41 -14.60 37.98
N ASN A 107 -4.15 -13.50 38.07
CA ASN A 107 -4.87 -12.93 36.94
C ASN A 107 -3.90 -12.38 35.88
N SER A 108 -2.84 -11.68 36.29
CA SER A 108 -1.79 -11.22 35.37
C SER A 108 -0.99 -12.39 34.76
N ASP A 109 -0.66 -13.40 35.55
CA ASP A 109 0.04 -14.61 35.08
C ASP A 109 -0.85 -15.44 34.14
N ASN A 110 -2.17 -15.44 34.36
CA ASN A 110 -3.10 -16.08 33.44
C ASN A 110 -3.20 -15.27 32.13
N ALA A 111 -3.32 -13.95 32.21
CA ALA A 111 -3.37 -13.08 31.03
C ALA A 111 -2.11 -13.20 30.15
N THR A 112 -0.92 -13.27 30.77
CA THR A 112 0.35 -13.47 30.04
C THR A 112 0.42 -14.84 29.37
N ARG A 113 0.01 -15.91 30.05
CA ARG A 113 -0.06 -17.26 29.44
C ARG A 113 -1.06 -17.36 28.30
N GLU A 114 -2.23 -16.71 28.41
CA GLU A 114 -3.19 -16.65 27.31
C GLU A 114 -2.60 -15.91 26.10
N LEU A 115 -1.87 -14.82 26.34
CA LEU A 115 -1.16 -14.08 25.29
C LEU A 115 -0.05 -14.91 24.64
N GLU A 116 0.75 -15.63 25.43
CA GLU A 116 1.80 -16.54 24.92
C GLU A 116 1.19 -17.63 24.04
N ARG A 117 0.13 -18.30 24.51
CA ARG A 117 -0.58 -19.32 23.71
C ARG A 117 -1.17 -18.75 22.43
N ALA A 118 -1.81 -17.59 22.50
CA ALA A 118 -2.34 -16.91 21.31
C ALA A 118 -1.22 -16.56 20.32
N THR A 119 -0.05 -16.16 20.82
CA THR A 119 1.10 -15.86 19.96
C THR A 119 1.64 -17.13 19.29
N GLU A 120 1.79 -18.22 20.04
CA GLU A 120 2.22 -19.52 19.49
C GLU A 120 1.26 -20.07 18.43
N THR A 121 -0.05 -19.98 18.66
CA THR A 121 -1.05 -20.44 17.67
C THR A 121 -0.98 -19.61 16.38
N LEU A 122 -0.80 -18.29 16.48
CA LEU A 122 -0.60 -17.42 15.32
C LEU A 122 0.67 -17.80 14.54
N TRP A 123 1.79 -18.04 15.22
CA TRP A 123 3.03 -18.50 14.57
C TRP A 123 2.86 -19.85 13.88
N HIS A 124 2.15 -20.78 14.51
CA HIS A 124 1.85 -22.08 13.92
C HIS A 124 1.01 -21.92 12.65
N MET A 125 -0.09 -21.15 12.71
CA MET A 125 -0.94 -20.88 11.54
C MET A 125 -0.14 -20.28 10.38
N ARG A 126 0.74 -19.31 10.67
CA ARG A 126 1.63 -18.71 9.68
C ARG A 126 2.55 -19.74 9.04
N ASN A 127 3.17 -20.60 9.84
CA ASN A 127 4.11 -21.60 9.35
C ASN A 127 3.42 -22.65 8.47
N THR A 128 2.26 -23.14 8.90
CA THR A 128 1.43 -24.04 8.10
C THR A 128 1.00 -23.39 6.78
N ALA A 129 0.55 -22.14 6.81
CA ALA A 129 0.20 -21.41 5.60
C ALA A 129 1.40 -21.28 4.65
N HIS A 130 2.59 -20.98 5.18
CA HIS A 130 3.80 -20.85 4.38
C HIS A 130 4.25 -22.17 3.74
N GLU A 131 4.16 -23.28 4.47
CA GLU A 131 4.45 -24.62 3.96
C GLU A 131 3.52 -24.96 2.79
N LEU A 132 2.22 -24.69 2.95
CA LEU A 132 1.21 -24.88 1.92
C LEU A 132 1.44 -24.00 0.67
N LEU A 133 1.83 -22.73 0.84
CA LEU A 133 2.19 -21.86 -0.29
C LEU A 133 3.40 -22.36 -1.09
N SER A 134 4.31 -23.10 -0.44
CA SER A 134 5.51 -23.65 -1.09
C SER A 134 5.27 -25.00 -1.77
N ALA A 135 4.08 -25.59 -1.59
CA ALA A 135 3.72 -26.86 -2.17
C ALA A 135 3.49 -26.73 -3.69
N ASN A 136 3.76 -27.81 -4.42
CA ASN A 136 3.54 -27.87 -5.85
C ASN A 136 2.13 -28.35 -6.23
N SER A 137 1.12 -27.76 -5.60
CA SER A 137 -0.27 -28.16 -5.75
C SER A 137 -1.16 -26.93 -5.67
N TYR A 138 -2.06 -26.79 -6.64
CA TYR A 138 -3.06 -25.72 -6.64
C TYR A 138 -3.87 -25.71 -5.35
N TYR A 139 -4.34 -26.88 -4.90
CA TYR A 139 -5.18 -27.00 -3.71
C TYR A 139 -4.44 -26.60 -2.43
N ASP A 140 -3.18 -27.01 -2.31
CA ASP A 140 -2.37 -26.66 -1.14
C ASP A 140 -2.07 -25.17 -1.12
N GLN A 141 -1.67 -24.58 -2.26
CA GLN A 141 -1.44 -23.14 -2.36
C GLN A 141 -2.72 -22.35 -2.09
N TYR A 142 -3.86 -22.77 -2.63
CA TYR A 142 -5.17 -22.20 -2.34
C TYR A 142 -5.46 -22.21 -0.84
N GLU A 143 -5.25 -23.36 -0.16
CA GLU A 143 -5.44 -23.47 1.28
C GLU A 143 -4.47 -22.56 2.06
N GLY A 144 -3.21 -22.49 1.64
CA GLY A 144 -2.20 -21.60 2.21
C GLY A 144 -2.62 -20.12 2.13
N ILE A 145 -3.14 -19.70 0.97
CA ILE A 145 -3.67 -18.34 0.75
C ILE A 145 -4.85 -18.08 1.69
N CYS A 146 -5.82 -19.00 1.75
CA CYS A 146 -6.98 -18.88 2.63
C CYS A 146 -6.55 -18.75 4.09
N ARG A 147 -5.58 -19.55 4.55
CA ARG A 147 -5.07 -19.49 5.93
C ARG A 147 -4.42 -18.16 6.27
N TYR A 148 -3.70 -17.53 5.33
CA TYR A 148 -3.16 -16.18 5.51
C TYR A 148 -4.28 -15.13 5.66
N PHE A 149 -5.36 -15.24 4.89
CA PHE A 149 -6.51 -14.34 5.04
C PHE A 149 -7.31 -14.60 6.32
N GLU A 150 -7.50 -15.86 6.72
CA GLU A 150 -8.11 -16.21 8.00
C GLU A 150 -7.30 -15.65 9.18
N LEU A 151 -5.97 -15.75 9.10
CA LEU A 151 -5.06 -15.17 10.08
C LEU A 151 -5.24 -13.65 10.14
N ALA A 152 -5.26 -12.96 9.00
CA ALA A 152 -5.52 -11.53 8.95
C ALA A 152 -6.90 -11.17 9.54
N ASP A 153 -7.95 -11.91 9.19
CA ASP A 153 -9.29 -11.65 9.71
C ASP A 153 -9.37 -11.90 11.23
N GLN A 154 -8.65 -12.89 11.77
CA GLN A 154 -8.56 -13.12 13.22
C GLN A 154 -7.82 -12.00 13.95
N LEU A 155 -6.70 -11.53 13.40
CA LEU A 155 -5.92 -10.42 13.97
C LEU A 155 -6.74 -9.13 14.06
N ASN A 156 -7.63 -8.89 13.10
CA ASN A 156 -8.43 -7.67 13.03
C ASN A 156 -9.83 -7.82 13.66
N LYS A 157 -10.21 -9.02 14.12
CA LYS A 157 -11.46 -9.24 14.89
C LYS A 157 -11.36 -8.78 16.35
N SER A 158 -10.17 -8.71 16.93
CA SER A 158 -10.02 -8.25 18.32
C SER A 158 -10.15 -6.73 18.39
N ILE A 159 -11.33 -6.25 18.75
CA ILE A 159 -11.74 -4.83 18.88
C ILE A 159 -10.82 -4.00 19.84
N GLN A 160 -9.93 -4.64 20.59
CA GLN A 160 -9.03 -3.95 21.51
C GLN A 160 -7.74 -3.45 20.81
N LYS A 161 -7.88 -2.26 20.22
CA LYS A 161 -6.83 -1.31 19.84
C LYS A 161 -5.84 -1.80 18.78
N GLU A 162 -5.83 -1.10 17.64
CA GLU A 162 -4.76 -1.18 16.65
C GLU A 162 -3.41 -1.03 17.37
N SER A 163 -2.68 -2.14 17.49
CA SER A 163 -1.36 -2.18 18.10
C SER A 163 -0.31 -2.14 17.00
N ASN A 164 0.89 -1.64 17.33
CA ASN A 164 2.03 -1.74 16.41
C ASN A 164 2.25 -3.20 15.97
N THR A 165 2.04 -4.17 16.87
CA THR A 165 2.12 -5.60 16.58
C THR A 165 1.10 -6.05 15.53
N THR A 166 -0.16 -5.63 15.63
CA THR A 166 -1.20 -5.96 14.64
C THR A 166 -0.83 -5.42 13.26
N ARG A 167 -0.31 -4.19 13.19
CA ARG A 167 0.18 -3.58 11.94
C ARG A 167 1.37 -4.32 11.35
N ILE A 168 2.35 -4.70 12.18
CA ILE A 168 3.53 -5.47 11.75
C ILE A 168 3.11 -6.82 11.19
N LEU A 169 2.20 -7.53 11.87
CA LEU A 169 1.71 -8.84 11.42
C LEU A 169 0.90 -8.72 10.11
N ASN A 170 -0.02 -7.76 10.02
CA ASN A 170 -0.75 -7.48 8.78
C ASN A 170 0.20 -7.16 7.62
N SER A 171 1.22 -6.33 7.86
CA SER A 171 2.24 -6.00 6.87
C SER A 171 3.05 -7.23 6.43
N ALA A 172 3.38 -8.14 7.35
CA ALA A 172 4.08 -9.38 7.03
C ALA A 172 3.21 -10.34 6.20
N ILE A 173 1.93 -10.49 6.55
CA ILE A 173 0.96 -11.28 5.78
C ILE A 173 0.83 -10.73 4.36
N LEU A 174 0.59 -9.42 4.24
CA LEU A 174 0.46 -8.74 2.97
C LEU A 174 1.74 -8.88 2.12
N SER A 175 2.91 -8.72 2.72
CA SER A 175 4.19 -8.89 2.04
C SER A 175 4.39 -10.31 1.52
N ALA A 176 4.01 -11.33 2.30
CA ALA A 176 4.08 -12.73 1.89
C ALA A 176 3.14 -13.01 0.70
N LEU A 177 1.90 -12.50 0.76
CA LEU A 177 0.91 -12.64 -0.31
C LEU A 177 1.35 -11.92 -1.60
N CYS A 178 1.88 -10.70 -1.49
CA CYS A 178 2.42 -9.97 -2.64
C CYS A 178 3.64 -10.67 -3.25
N ALA A 179 4.52 -11.25 -2.42
CA ALA A 179 5.63 -12.06 -2.90
C ALA A 179 5.14 -13.33 -3.63
N HIS A 180 4.05 -13.93 -3.12
CA HIS A 180 3.46 -15.10 -3.76
C HIS A 180 2.76 -14.77 -5.08
N ILE A 181 2.09 -13.61 -5.20
CA ILE A 181 1.57 -13.13 -6.51
C ILE A 181 2.69 -13.06 -7.55
N ARG A 182 3.87 -12.52 -7.18
CA ARG A 182 5.04 -12.49 -8.09
C ARG A 182 5.50 -13.88 -8.48
N TYR A 183 5.60 -14.78 -7.51
CA TYR A 183 5.95 -16.19 -7.77
C TYR A 183 4.98 -16.85 -8.76
N LEU A 184 3.67 -16.61 -8.61
CA LEU A 184 2.66 -17.14 -9.53
C LEU A 184 2.73 -16.50 -10.94
N GLY A 185 3.28 -15.29 -11.05
CA GLY A 185 3.50 -14.61 -12.33
C GLY A 185 4.78 -15.04 -13.05
N ASP A 186 5.71 -15.69 -12.36
CA ASP A 186 6.93 -16.22 -12.98
C ASP A 186 6.53 -17.29 -14.02
N PRO A 187 7.03 -17.23 -15.27
CA PRO A 187 6.71 -18.24 -16.29
C PRO A 187 7.20 -19.65 -15.92
N LEU A 188 8.24 -19.77 -15.09
CA LEU A 188 8.84 -21.05 -14.68
C LEU A 188 8.91 -21.17 -13.14
N PRO A 189 7.78 -21.10 -12.41
CA PRO A 189 7.78 -21.29 -10.99
C PRO A 189 8.05 -22.77 -10.74
N ASN A 190 9.01 -23.06 -9.87
CA ASN A 190 9.50 -24.42 -9.60
C ASN A 190 8.34 -25.43 -9.48
N ASN A 191 8.19 -26.26 -10.52
CA ASN A 191 7.25 -27.36 -10.65
C ASN A 191 5.74 -27.01 -10.82
N PHE A 192 5.32 -25.73 -10.76
CA PHE A 192 3.90 -25.32 -10.83
C PHE A 192 3.53 -24.67 -12.18
N GLU A 193 3.45 -25.48 -13.24
CA GLU A 193 3.49 -24.98 -14.63
C GLU A 193 2.13 -24.46 -15.17
N ASN A 194 1.01 -24.81 -14.54
CA ASN A 194 -0.31 -24.48 -15.08
C ASN A 194 -0.65 -22.98 -14.91
N GLU A 195 -0.49 -22.21 -15.99
CA GLU A 195 -0.74 -20.76 -16.03
C GLU A 195 -2.16 -20.37 -15.60
N ASN A 196 -3.18 -21.16 -15.96
CA ASN A 196 -4.57 -20.88 -15.60
C ASN A 196 -4.77 -20.98 -14.08
N GLU A 197 -4.25 -22.06 -13.47
CA GLU A 197 -4.29 -22.25 -12.02
C GLU A 197 -3.53 -21.13 -11.29
N ARG A 198 -2.37 -20.72 -11.81
CA ARG A 198 -1.63 -19.55 -11.28
C ARG A 198 -2.45 -18.27 -11.36
N GLY A 199 -3.12 -18.03 -12.48
CA GLY A 199 -4.02 -16.89 -12.67
C GLY A 199 -5.18 -16.89 -11.67
N GLU A 200 -5.81 -18.04 -11.42
CA GLU A 200 -6.87 -18.17 -10.42
C GLU A 200 -6.38 -17.86 -8.99
N LEU A 201 -5.19 -18.35 -8.62
CA LEU A 201 -4.60 -18.04 -7.31
C LEU A 201 -4.23 -16.56 -7.20
N GLN A 202 -3.66 -15.95 -8.25
CA GLN A 202 -3.42 -14.50 -8.28
C GLN A 202 -4.72 -13.71 -8.10
N ASN A 203 -5.79 -14.11 -8.78
CA ASN A 203 -7.10 -13.47 -8.69
C ASN A 203 -7.66 -13.55 -7.26
N LEU A 204 -7.56 -14.73 -6.62
CA LEU A 204 -7.98 -14.93 -5.24
C LEU A 204 -7.24 -13.97 -4.29
N ILE A 205 -5.91 -13.90 -4.40
CA ILE A 205 -5.10 -13.06 -3.53
C ILE A 205 -5.42 -11.58 -3.78
N LEU A 206 -5.41 -11.16 -5.04
CA LEU A 206 -5.60 -9.76 -5.43
C LEU A 206 -6.97 -9.25 -4.97
N ASN A 207 -8.06 -9.96 -5.26
CA ASN A 207 -9.40 -9.54 -4.83
C ASN A 207 -9.52 -9.42 -3.31
N ASN A 208 -8.92 -10.36 -2.57
CA ASN A 208 -8.93 -10.32 -1.11
C ASN A 208 -8.08 -9.19 -0.53
N ILE A 209 -6.94 -8.83 -1.16
CA ILE A 209 -6.15 -7.64 -0.80
C ILE A 209 -6.96 -6.37 -1.08
N LEU A 210 -7.53 -6.25 -2.27
CA LEU A 210 -8.30 -5.08 -2.70
C LEU A 210 -9.53 -4.84 -1.81
N GLU A 211 -10.22 -5.89 -1.39
CA GLU A 211 -11.33 -5.81 -0.43
C GLU A 211 -10.89 -5.25 0.94
N ARG A 212 -9.68 -5.60 1.38
CA ARG A 212 -9.14 -5.25 2.71
C ARG A 212 -8.51 -3.86 2.77
N ILE A 213 -8.00 -3.36 1.66
CA ILE A 213 -7.51 -1.97 1.56
C ILE A 213 -8.64 -0.97 1.24
N ASN A 214 -9.74 -1.43 0.65
CA ASN A 214 -10.85 -0.56 0.31
C ASN A 214 -11.59 -0.11 1.58
N THR A 215 -11.58 1.21 1.84
CA THR A 215 -12.22 1.84 3.00
C THR A 215 -13.74 1.61 3.01
N ASN A 216 -14.36 1.45 1.84
CA ASN A 216 -15.80 1.20 1.72
C ASN A 216 -16.17 -0.27 2.00
N LEU A 217 -15.19 -1.17 2.13
CA LEU A 217 -15.36 -2.61 2.37
C LEU A 217 -14.80 -2.99 3.75
N LYS A 218 -13.75 -3.83 3.81
CA LYS A 218 -13.16 -4.27 5.10
C LYS A 218 -12.23 -3.21 5.70
N GLY A 219 -11.50 -2.46 4.87
CA GLY A 219 -10.72 -1.28 5.24
C GLY A 219 -9.58 -1.43 6.26
N TYR A 220 -9.37 -2.59 6.89
CA TYR A 220 -8.37 -2.73 7.96
C TYR A 220 -6.91 -2.77 7.46
N TRP A 221 -6.69 -2.91 6.15
CA TRP A 221 -5.38 -2.70 5.50
C TRP A 221 -5.27 -1.34 4.81
N ASP A 222 -6.26 -0.46 4.95
CA ASP A 222 -6.22 0.86 4.33
C ASP A 222 -5.04 1.69 4.88
N GLY A 223 -4.32 2.36 3.97
CA GLY A 223 -3.10 3.09 4.28
C GLY A 223 -1.82 2.26 4.34
N MET A 224 -1.89 0.94 4.12
CA MET A 224 -0.68 0.12 3.97
C MET A 224 -0.12 0.23 2.54
N SER A 225 1.21 0.13 2.40
CA SER A 225 1.83 0.07 1.06
C SER A 225 1.70 -1.34 0.48
N ILE A 226 1.18 -1.43 -0.74
CA ILE A 226 0.97 -2.67 -1.48
C ILE A 226 2.02 -2.75 -2.58
N ASN A 227 3.05 -3.57 -2.38
CA ASN A 227 4.11 -3.71 -3.37
C ASN A 227 3.82 -4.89 -4.32
N LEU A 228 3.44 -4.58 -5.55
CA LEU A 228 3.22 -5.52 -6.66
C LEU A 228 4.08 -5.15 -7.88
N THR A 229 5.24 -4.51 -7.64
CA THR A 229 6.27 -4.22 -8.64
C THR A 229 6.85 -5.52 -9.20
N ASP A 230 7.33 -5.50 -10.45
CA ASP A 230 7.97 -6.63 -11.14
C ASP A 230 7.07 -7.89 -11.19
N THR A 231 5.78 -7.70 -11.47
CA THR A 231 4.79 -8.78 -11.47
C THR A 231 4.17 -8.97 -12.86
N ILE A 232 4.08 -10.23 -13.32
CA ILE A 232 3.25 -10.57 -14.47
C ILE A 232 1.87 -11.01 -13.96
N PHE A 233 0.84 -10.26 -14.32
CA PHE A 233 -0.54 -10.56 -13.96
C PHE A 233 -1.20 -11.45 -15.02
N LEU A 234 -1.54 -12.67 -14.58
CA LEU A 234 -2.18 -13.72 -15.37
C LEU A 234 -3.71 -13.73 -15.19
N THR A 235 -4.26 -12.72 -14.52
CA THR A 235 -5.70 -12.59 -14.25
C THR A 235 -6.21 -11.21 -14.69
N PRO A 236 -7.47 -11.09 -15.13
CA PRO A 236 -8.12 -9.79 -15.21
C PRO A 236 -8.19 -9.13 -13.84
N ILE A 237 -8.19 -7.80 -13.82
CA ILE A 237 -8.35 -6.99 -12.61
C ILE A 237 -9.60 -6.15 -12.78
N SER A 238 -10.57 -6.30 -11.88
CA SER A 238 -11.79 -5.51 -11.89
C SER A 238 -12.08 -5.02 -10.48
N ILE A 239 -12.05 -3.70 -10.31
CA ILE A 239 -12.29 -3.07 -9.01
C ILE A 239 -13.46 -2.11 -9.15
N THR A 240 -14.46 -2.28 -8.30
CA THR A 240 -15.66 -1.45 -8.25
C THR A 240 -15.74 -0.68 -6.94
N ASN A 241 -16.27 0.54 -6.98
CA ASN A 241 -16.46 1.39 -5.80
C ASN A 241 -15.18 1.53 -4.94
N PHE A 242 -14.04 1.79 -5.58
CA PHE A 242 -12.74 1.78 -4.92
C PHE A 242 -12.43 3.13 -4.24
N THR A 243 -12.20 3.07 -2.94
CA THR A 243 -11.60 4.17 -2.15
C THR A 243 -10.51 3.59 -1.28
N SER A 244 -9.29 4.11 -1.37
CA SER A 244 -8.21 3.73 -0.46
C SER A 244 -7.16 4.85 -0.30
N SER A 245 -6.61 4.93 0.90
CA SER A 245 -5.42 5.69 1.27
C SER A 245 -4.12 4.91 1.02
N SER A 246 -4.21 3.62 0.68
CA SER A 246 -3.08 2.75 0.37
C SER A 246 -2.38 3.17 -0.91
N MET A 247 -1.06 2.97 -0.95
CA MET A 247 -0.24 3.18 -2.14
C MET A 247 0.04 1.84 -2.80
N ILE A 248 -0.41 1.67 -4.05
CA ILE A 248 -0.25 0.42 -4.80
C ILE A 248 0.84 0.59 -5.84
N HIS A 249 1.91 -0.20 -5.72
CA HIS A 249 3.05 -0.16 -6.63
C HIS A 249 2.91 -1.25 -7.68
N PHE A 250 2.84 -0.86 -8.95
CA PHE A 250 2.78 -1.72 -10.15
C PHE A 250 3.92 -1.45 -11.13
N ASN A 251 4.93 -0.66 -10.75
CA ASN A 251 6.06 -0.36 -11.64
C ASN A 251 6.75 -1.65 -12.13
N HIS A 252 7.15 -1.65 -13.41
CA HIS A 252 7.73 -2.81 -14.12
C HIS A 252 6.84 -4.07 -14.16
N SER A 253 5.54 -3.93 -13.89
CA SER A 253 4.59 -5.04 -13.96
C SER A 253 3.89 -5.10 -15.32
N THR A 254 3.51 -6.30 -15.72
CA THR A 254 2.86 -6.58 -17.01
C THR A 254 1.45 -7.11 -16.80
N PHE A 255 0.47 -6.51 -17.47
CA PHE A 255 -0.93 -6.91 -17.43
C PHE A 255 -1.35 -7.57 -18.74
N ASN A 256 -1.52 -8.89 -18.71
CA ASN A 256 -1.89 -9.68 -19.89
C ASN A 256 -3.39 -9.61 -20.21
N HIS A 257 -4.21 -9.32 -19.21
CA HIS A 257 -5.67 -9.26 -19.32
C HIS A 257 -6.21 -7.85 -19.02
N LYS A 258 -7.53 -7.70 -19.21
CA LYS A 258 -8.21 -6.41 -19.05
C LYS A 258 -8.12 -5.92 -17.61
N VAL A 259 -7.92 -4.62 -17.44
CA VAL A 259 -7.89 -3.93 -16.16
C VAL A 259 -8.97 -2.86 -16.13
N ASN A 260 -9.94 -3.03 -15.24
CA ASN A 260 -11.07 -2.12 -15.05
C ASN A 260 -11.04 -1.57 -13.63
N LEU A 261 -10.92 -0.25 -13.50
CA LEU A 261 -10.81 0.45 -12.21
C LEU A 261 -11.94 1.48 -12.12
N GLU A 262 -12.89 1.26 -11.22
CA GLU A 262 -13.92 2.23 -10.90
C GLU A 262 -13.62 2.88 -9.55
N ILE A 263 -13.13 4.11 -9.61
CA ILE A 263 -12.69 4.90 -8.47
C ILE A 263 -13.86 5.71 -7.94
N PHE A 264 -14.13 5.61 -6.64
CA PHE A 264 -15.25 6.30 -6.00
C PHE A 264 -14.84 7.63 -5.35
N GLN A 265 -13.68 7.68 -4.70
CA GLN A 265 -13.18 8.93 -4.10
C GLN A 265 -11.71 9.17 -4.37
N LYS A 266 -10.85 8.23 -3.96
CA LYS A 266 -9.40 8.38 -4.03
C LYS A 266 -8.72 7.02 -4.23
N ALA A 267 -7.70 7.00 -5.08
CA ALA A 267 -6.77 5.89 -5.22
C ALA A 267 -5.36 6.40 -5.51
N THR A 268 -4.33 5.64 -5.11
CA THR A 268 -2.92 5.97 -5.41
C THR A 268 -2.25 4.78 -6.09
N LEU A 269 -1.89 4.93 -7.36
CA LEU A 269 -1.30 3.89 -8.20
C LEU A 269 0.05 4.34 -8.77
N LEU A 270 1.12 3.60 -8.50
CA LEU A 270 2.45 3.89 -9.05
C LEU A 270 2.77 2.86 -10.14
N TRP A 271 2.65 3.27 -11.40
CA TRP A 271 2.62 2.39 -12.56
C TRP A 271 3.27 2.96 -13.81
N LYS A 272 4.06 4.05 -13.69
CA LYS A 272 4.77 4.71 -14.80
C LYS A 272 5.49 3.71 -15.72
N TYR A 273 6.11 2.68 -15.16
CA TYR A 273 6.87 1.67 -15.93
C TYR A 273 6.11 0.37 -16.16
N ALA A 274 4.78 0.37 -16.01
CA ALA A 274 3.96 -0.80 -16.27
C ALA A 274 3.64 -0.97 -17.76
N THR A 275 3.34 -2.21 -18.15
CA THR A 275 2.97 -2.60 -19.52
C THR A 275 1.58 -3.22 -19.53
N PHE A 276 0.68 -2.70 -20.35
CA PHE A 276 -0.69 -3.18 -20.54
C PHE A 276 -0.86 -3.75 -21.94
N HIS A 277 -0.87 -5.09 -22.06
CA HIS A 277 -1.08 -5.77 -23.33
C HIS A 277 -2.55 -5.84 -23.77
N SER A 278 -3.47 -5.53 -22.85
CA SER A 278 -4.92 -5.47 -23.05
C SER A 278 -5.47 -4.08 -22.68
N GLN A 279 -6.79 -3.94 -22.63
CA GLN A 279 -7.48 -2.68 -22.34
C GLN A 279 -7.34 -2.27 -20.86
N LEU A 280 -6.96 -1.02 -20.63
CA LEU A 280 -7.01 -0.32 -19.34
C LEU A 280 -8.20 0.65 -19.32
N THR A 281 -9.16 0.42 -18.43
CA THR A 281 -10.33 1.29 -18.24
C THR A 281 -10.31 1.86 -16.84
N VAL A 282 -10.38 3.18 -16.71
CA VAL A 282 -10.48 3.87 -15.43
C VAL A 282 -11.67 4.81 -15.45
N THR A 283 -12.65 4.56 -14.61
CA THR A 283 -13.85 5.38 -14.49
C THR A 283 -13.94 5.99 -13.10
N GLY A 284 -14.30 7.25 -13.03
CA GLY A 284 -14.72 7.90 -11.79
C GLY A 284 -16.24 7.84 -11.64
N GLN A 285 -16.71 7.62 -10.41
CA GLN A 285 -18.10 7.92 -10.05
C GLN A 285 -18.17 9.32 -9.40
N PRO A 286 -18.69 10.35 -10.11
CA PRO A 286 -18.81 11.69 -9.54
C PRO A 286 -19.73 11.68 -8.32
N LYS A 287 -19.37 12.46 -7.29
CA LYS A 287 -20.14 12.52 -6.04
C LYS A 287 -20.80 13.89 -5.83
N GLY A 288 -22.00 13.86 -5.27
CA GLY A 288 -22.71 15.03 -4.76
C GLY A 288 -23.36 15.93 -5.82
N THR A 289 -23.90 17.06 -5.38
CA THR A 289 -24.57 18.06 -6.25
C THR A 289 -23.58 18.86 -7.11
N ASN A 290 -22.30 18.86 -6.73
CA ASN A 290 -21.25 19.64 -7.38
C ASN A 290 -20.47 18.83 -8.44
N ASN A 291 -20.85 17.57 -8.68
CA ASN A 291 -20.14 16.65 -9.58
C ASN A 291 -18.63 16.58 -9.30
N GLU A 292 -18.24 16.48 -8.02
CA GLU A 292 -16.84 16.34 -7.64
C GLU A 292 -16.29 15.03 -8.21
N LYS A 293 -15.23 15.15 -9.01
CA LYS A 293 -14.59 13.99 -9.65
C LYS A 293 -13.67 13.27 -8.66
N PRO A 294 -13.68 11.94 -8.62
CA PRO A 294 -12.71 11.16 -7.85
C PRO A 294 -11.29 11.47 -8.29
N VAL A 295 -10.34 11.38 -7.36
CA VAL A 295 -8.93 11.67 -7.63
C VAL A 295 -8.13 10.39 -7.71
N LEU A 296 -7.48 10.16 -8.85
CA LEU A 296 -6.44 9.15 -9.01
C LEU A 296 -5.08 9.83 -8.91
N HIS A 297 -4.36 9.53 -7.84
CA HIS A 297 -2.95 9.90 -7.67
C HIS A 297 -2.07 8.89 -8.40
N GLN A 298 -1.14 9.37 -9.22
CA GLN A 298 -0.21 8.54 -9.99
C GLN A 298 1.20 9.13 -10.04
N ASP A 299 2.20 8.27 -10.28
CA ASP A 299 3.57 8.70 -10.60
C ASP A 299 3.67 9.24 -12.03
N ASN A 300 3.12 8.53 -13.01
CA ASN A 300 2.82 9.01 -14.37
C ASN A 300 1.92 7.99 -15.10
N PHE A 301 1.61 8.20 -16.37
CA PHE A 301 0.96 7.15 -17.18
C PHE A 301 1.90 5.98 -17.47
N PRO A 302 1.36 4.75 -17.67
CA PRO A 302 2.18 3.59 -17.98
C PRO A 302 2.93 3.73 -19.31
N SER A 303 4.11 3.11 -19.38
CA SER A 303 5.04 3.25 -20.51
C SER A 303 4.52 2.61 -21.80
N GLU A 304 3.86 1.46 -21.69
CA GLU A 304 3.27 0.76 -22.84
C GLU A 304 1.82 0.42 -22.53
N VAL A 305 0.90 1.03 -23.27
CA VAL A 305 -0.54 0.74 -23.17
C VAL A 305 -1.11 0.65 -24.57
N LYS A 306 -1.70 -0.50 -24.93
CA LYS A 306 -2.32 -0.64 -26.26
C LYS A 306 -3.62 0.17 -26.37
N LEU A 307 -4.46 0.12 -25.34
CA LEU A 307 -5.72 0.85 -25.33
C LEU A 307 -6.06 1.29 -23.91
N TRP A 308 -6.29 2.59 -23.74
CA TRP A 308 -6.83 3.16 -22.51
C TRP A 308 -8.15 3.91 -22.72
N HIS A 309 -8.99 3.88 -21.70
CA HIS A 309 -10.18 4.69 -21.57
C HIS A 309 -10.25 5.28 -20.17
N PHE A 310 -10.14 6.59 -20.06
CA PHE A 310 -10.32 7.33 -18.82
C PHE A 310 -11.58 8.17 -18.89
N GLU A 311 -12.45 8.05 -17.89
CA GLU A 311 -13.72 8.78 -17.87
C GLU A 311 -14.07 9.33 -16.48
N ASN A 312 -14.56 10.57 -16.42
CA ASN A 312 -15.12 11.19 -15.21
C ASN A 312 -14.17 11.23 -13.99
N ILE A 313 -12.86 11.36 -14.22
CA ILE A 313 -11.85 11.26 -13.18
C ILE A 313 -10.87 12.43 -13.18
N ALA A 314 -10.38 12.81 -12.01
CA ALA A 314 -9.27 13.74 -11.84
C ALA A 314 -7.95 12.96 -11.71
N LEU A 315 -7.02 13.21 -12.63
CA LEU A 315 -5.72 12.56 -12.71
C LEU A 315 -4.68 13.50 -12.09
N CYS A 316 -4.07 13.09 -10.97
CA CYS A 316 -3.14 13.90 -10.21
C CYS A 316 -1.75 13.27 -10.22
N ILE A 317 -0.77 13.99 -10.74
CA ILE A 317 0.62 13.54 -10.78
C ILE A 317 1.36 13.95 -9.51
N LEU A 318 1.98 12.99 -8.81
CA LEU A 318 2.56 13.23 -7.49
C LEU A 318 3.96 13.84 -7.52
N GLU A 319 4.86 13.28 -8.34
CA GLU A 319 6.29 13.62 -8.30
C GLU A 319 6.76 14.39 -9.55
N ASP A 320 6.26 14.01 -10.72
CA ASP A 320 6.63 14.64 -11.99
C ASP A 320 5.95 16.01 -12.17
N LEU A 321 6.62 16.90 -12.92
CA LEU A 321 6.10 18.25 -13.19
C LEU A 321 4.96 18.25 -14.23
N GLN A 322 4.88 17.23 -15.08
CA GLN A 322 4.01 17.15 -16.25
C GLN A 322 3.54 15.71 -16.46
N HIS A 323 2.28 15.54 -16.86
CA HIS A 323 1.75 14.23 -17.27
C HIS A 323 2.39 13.85 -18.60
N GLN A 324 3.15 12.75 -18.62
CA GLN A 324 3.80 12.24 -19.82
C GLN A 324 2.87 11.22 -20.46
N ILE A 325 2.39 11.53 -21.66
CA ILE A 325 1.54 10.63 -22.43
C ILE A 325 2.38 10.07 -23.56
N ALA A 326 2.63 8.76 -23.49
CA ALA A 326 3.12 7.99 -24.62
C ALA A 326 1.94 7.57 -25.51
N PRO A 327 2.04 7.68 -26.83
CA PRO A 327 1.02 7.18 -27.75
C PRO A 327 0.87 5.64 -27.63
N GLY A 328 -0.36 5.16 -27.44
CA GLY A 328 -0.65 3.73 -27.39
C GLY A 328 -0.82 3.11 -28.77
N GLY A 329 -0.25 1.93 -29.02
CA GLY A 329 -0.35 1.26 -30.32
C GLY A 329 -1.80 0.86 -30.67
N PRO A 330 -2.30 1.11 -31.89
CA PRO A 330 -3.69 0.84 -32.25
C PRO A 330 -3.97 -0.67 -32.24
N LEU A 331 -5.09 -1.08 -31.65
CA LEU A 331 -5.63 -2.42 -31.90
C LEU A 331 -6.27 -2.50 -33.29
N PRO A 332 -6.28 -3.68 -33.93
CA PRO A 332 -6.89 -3.87 -35.25
C PRO A 332 -8.40 -3.55 -35.31
N ASN A 333 -9.07 -3.46 -34.15
CA ASN A 333 -10.50 -3.20 -34.03
C ASN A 333 -10.79 -1.75 -33.59
N GLN A 334 -10.55 -0.74 -34.43
CA GLN A 334 -11.11 0.64 -34.42
C GLN A 334 -11.24 1.46 -33.11
N ASP A 335 -10.87 0.94 -31.95
CA ASP A 335 -10.97 1.62 -30.66
C ASP A 335 -9.71 2.44 -30.44
N PHE A 336 -9.92 3.70 -30.09
CA PHE A 336 -8.84 4.66 -29.91
C PHE A 336 -8.67 5.00 -28.43
N PRO A 337 -7.42 5.19 -27.97
CA PRO A 337 -7.11 5.88 -26.74
C PRO A 337 -8.00 7.10 -26.46
N LEU A 338 -8.70 7.13 -25.32
CA LEU A 338 -9.68 8.18 -24.99
C LEU A 338 -9.58 8.69 -23.54
N PHE A 339 -9.56 10.01 -23.41
CA PHE A 339 -9.83 10.74 -22.17
C PHE A 339 -11.14 11.51 -22.32
N LYS A 340 -12.12 11.23 -21.47
CA LYS A 340 -13.44 11.86 -21.49
C LYS A 340 -13.77 12.46 -20.13
N GLU A 341 -14.04 13.75 -20.10
CA GLU A 341 -14.41 14.46 -18.87
C GLU A 341 -13.33 14.24 -17.79
N CYS A 342 -12.06 14.37 -18.15
CA CYS A 342 -10.91 14.22 -17.23
C CYS A 342 -10.33 15.57 -16.79
N ASN A 343 -9.88 15.67 -15.55
CA ASN A 343 -9.21 16.84 -15.01
C ASN A 343 -7.73 16.50 -14.75
N PHE A 344 -6.78 17.24 -15.32
CA PHE A 344 -5.35 16.99 -15.14
C PHE A 344 -4.77 17.93 -14.09
N LEU A 345 -4.31 17.36 -12.98
CA LEU A 345 -3.91 18.08 -11.78
C LEU A 345 -2.47 17.74 -11.39
N ARG A 346 -1.86 18.65 -10.63
CA ARG A 346 -0.66 18.41 -9.83
C ARG A 346 -0.83 19.10 -8.46
N PRO A 347 -0.24 18.57 -7.38
CA PRO A 347 -0.27 19.23 -6.08
C PRO A 347 0.36 20.62 -6.14
N LYS A 348 -0.18 21.57 -5.37
CA LYS A 348 0.55 22.79 -5.01
C LYS A 348 1.79 22.34 -4.22
N ALA A 349 2.97 22.77 -4.64
CA ALA A 349 4.20 22.46 -3.91
C ALA A 349 4.02 22.79 -2.43
N THR A 350 4.18 21.80 -1.55
CA THR A 350 4.24 22.05 -0.10
C THR A 350 5.48 22.90 0.10
N GLN A 351 5.34 24.15 0.56
CA GLN A 351 6.45 25.05 0.77
C GLN A 351 7.43 24.46 1.80
N GLN A 352 8.42 23.71 1.34
CA GLN A 352 9.68 23.50 2.03
C GLN A 352 10.75 24.16 1.14
N HIS A 353 11.19 25.33 1.60
CA HIS A 353 12.10 26.30 0.97
C HIS A 353 11.53 27.18 -0.15
N PRO A 354 11.24 28.48 0.14
CA PRO A 354 11.15 29.47 -0.90
C PRO A 354 12.58 29.70 -1.42
N THR A 355 12.84 29.26 -2.65
CA THR A 355 13.92 29.86 -3.42
C THR A 355 13.24 30.82 -4.37
N ASP A 356 13.45 32.11 -4.13
CA ASP A 356 12.97 33.22 -4.94
C ASP A 356 13.36 33.01 -6.41
N VAL A 357 12.40 32.62 -7.25
CA VAL A 357 12.30 33.10 -8.64
C VAL A 357 10.83 33.05 -9.06
N SER A 358 10.38 34.15 -9.69
CA SER A 358 9.06 34.40 -10.28
C SER A 358 8.02 35.03 -9.37
N ALA A 359 8.43 36.09 -8.67
CA ALA A 359 7.61 37.30 -8.67
C ALA A 359 7.79 37.95 -10.04
N ASP A 360 6.75 37.96 -10.87
CA ASP A 360 6.32 39.14 -11.63
C ASP A 360 5.08 38.85 -12.47
N ALA A 361 4.22 39.88 -12.50
CA ALA A 361 3.02 40.07 -13.31
C ALA A 361 1.68 39.52 -12.75
N ASP A 362 1.15 40.24 -11.75
CA ASP A 362 -0.29 40.46 -11.59
C ASP A 362 -0.54 41.98 -11.68
N THR A 363 -1.29 42.41 -12.70
CA THR A 363 -2.46 43.29 -12.64
C THR A 363 -2.71 43.89 -14.03
N ASP A 364 -3.81 43.48 -14.67
CA ASP A 364 -4.76 44.44 -15.25
C ASP A 364 -6.13 43.77 -15.42
N PHE A 365 -7.14 44.46 -14.90
CA PHE A 365 -8.55 44.08 -14.89
C PHE A 365 -9.13 44.07 -16.31
N PHE A 366 -9.64 42.92 -16.74
CA PHE A 366 -10.75 42.81 -17.69
C PHE A 366 -11.71 41.73 -17.19
N ASP A 367 -13.01 41.87 -17.47
CA ASP A 367 -14.02 40.83 -17.23
C ASP A 367 -13.74 39.64 -18.16
N GLU A 368 -12.71 38.85 -17.82
CA GLU A 368 -12.40 37.58 -18.44
C GLU A 368 -13.42 36.53 -18.00
N PRO A 369 -13.75 35.55 -18.87
CA PRO A 369 -14.55 34.41 -18.45
C PRO A 369 -13.87 33.76 -17.23
N GLU A 370 -14.63 33.54 -16.15
CA GLU A 370 -14.10 32.95 -14.91
C GLU A 370 -13.30 31.69 -15.24
N THR A 371 -11.97 31.77 -15.10
CA THR A 371 -11.09 30.64 -15.34
C THR A 371 -11.54 29.49 -14.45
N PRO A 372 -11.72 28.26 -14.98
CA PRO A 372 -12.13 27.14 -14.14
C PRO A 372 -11.10 26.95 -13.03
N THR A 373 -11.52 27.12 -11.78
CA THR A 373 -10.61 27.02 -10.63
C THR A 373 -10.31 25.55 -10.33
N PRO A 374 -9.03 25.17 -10.15
CA PRO A 374 -8.68 23.82 -9.73
C PRO A 374 -9.14 23.60 -8.29
N PRO A 375 -9.37 22.33 -7.86
CA PRO A 375 -9.70 22.04 -6.47
C PRO A 375 -8.62 22.52 -5.50
N ASP A 376 -9.01 22.79 -4.25
CA ASP A 376 -8.09 23.23 -3.20
C ASP A 376 -6.87 22.31 -3.08
N ASN A 377 -5.69 22.92 -2.92
CA ASN A 377 -4.37 22.26 -2.91
C ASN A 377 -3.84 21.73 -4.25
N TYR A 378 -4.55 21.94 -5.36
CA TYR A 378 -4.08 21.55 -6.68
C TYR A 378 -3.92 22.74 -7.63
N ILE A 379 -3.15 22.53 -8.69
CA ILE A 379 -3.09 23.40 -9.86
C ILE A 379 -3.27 22.56 -11.11
N TRP A 380 -3.77 23.18 -12.17
CA TRP A 380 -3.84 22.55 -13.48
C TRP A 380 -2.44 22.14 -13.94
N ALA A 381 -2.31 20.90 -14.42
CA ALA A 381 -1.03 20.34 -14.82
C ALA A 381 -0.80 20.47 -16.33
N THR A 382 0.47 20.52 -16.71
CA THR A 382 0.90 20.42 -18.11
C THR A 382 0.78 18.97 -18.59
N ILE A 383 0.32 18.79 -19.82
CA ILE A 383 0.35 17.50 -20.53
C ILE A 383 1.48 17.55 -21.53
N SER A 384 2.44 16.64 -21.37
CA SER A 384 3.58 16.46 -22.24
C SER A 384 3.37 15.24 -23.12
N PHE A 385 3.52 15.41 -24.43
CA PHE A 385 3.56 14.28 -25.35
C PHE A 385 5.02 13.90 -25.63
N ASN A 386 5.32 12.61 -25.43
CA ASN A 386 6.60 12.02 -25.81
C ASN A 386 6.33 10.94 -26.87
N PHE A 387 6.76 11.22 -28.10
CA PHE A 387 6.55 10.34 -29.24
C PHE A 387 7.82 9.53 -29.64
N ASP A 388 8.88 9.55 -28.81
CA ASP A 388 10.19 8.95 -29.12
C ASP A 388 10.21 7.41 -29.22
N LEU A 389 9.12 6.74 -28.85
CA LEU A 389 9.15 5.29 -28.54
C LEU A 389 8.43 4.40 -29.56
N LEU A 390 7.85 4.95 -30.62
CA LEU A 390 7.18 4.12 -31.62
C LEU A 390 8.15 3.80 -32.77
N ASP A 391 8.36 2.50 -33.02
CA ASP A 391 8.84 1.99 -34.30
C ASP A 391 8.12 2.74 -35.44
N GLU A 392 8.85 3.11 -36.50
CA GLU A 392 8.52 4.12 -37.53
C GLU A 392 7.13 4.01 -38.23
N ASN A 393 6.30 3.01 -37.89
CA ASN A 393 5.06 2.65 -38.58
C ASN A 393 3.77 2.76 -37.75
N VAL A 394 3.77 3.33 -36.54
CA VAL A 394 2.57 3.34 -35.68
C VAL A 394 1.87 4.71 -35.67
N ASP A 395 0.90 4.88 -36.57
CA ASP A 395 -0.08 5.98 -36.54
C ASP A 395 -1.08 5.74 -35.40
N THR A 396 -0.86 6.35 -34.22
CA THR A 396 -1.86 6.33 -33.14
C THR A 396 -2.79 7.52 -33.25
N THR A 397 -4.05 7.33 -32.88
CA THR A 397 -5.03 8.42 -32.77
C THR A 397 -5.53 8.51 -31.32
N LEU A 398 -5.45 9.70 -30.74
CA LEU A 398 -5.78 9.96 -29.33
C LEU A 398 -6.88 11.01 -29.23
N TYR A 399 -7.87 10.78 -28.36
CA TYR A 399 -8.98 11.69 -28.16
C TYR A 399 -9.03 12.25 -26.73
N PHE A 400 -9.23 13.56 -26.63
CA PHE A 400 -9.58 14.27 -25.42
C PHE A 400 -10.93 14.95 -25.63
N LYS A 401 -11.90 14.65 -24.76
CA LYS A 401 -13.25 15.21 -24.83
C LYS A 401 -13.63 15.83 -23.51
N LYS A 402 -13.95 17.12 -23.49
CA LYS A 402 -14.37 17.86 -22.28
C LYS A 402 -13.36 17.75 -21.12
N CYS A 403 -12.08 17.71 -21.45
CA CYS A 403 -11.01 17.66 -20.45
C CYS A 403 -10.55 19.06 -20.04
N ILE A 404 -10.00 19.19 -18.82
CA ILE A 404 -9.43 20.45 -18.30
C ILE A 404 -7.97 20.23 -17.91
N PHE A 405 -7.08 21.10 -18.39
CA PHE A 405 -5.63 21.03 -18.11
C PHE A 405 -4.98 22.42 -18.20
N GLY A 406 -3.69 22.49 -17.82
CA GLY A 406 -2.92 23.74 -17.77
C GLY A 406 -2.51 24.21 -19.16
N ARG A 407 -1.51 23.56 -19.72
CA ARG A 407 -0.92 23.85 -21.04
C ARG A 407 -0.44 22.56 -21.69
N LEU A 408 -0.10 22.63 -22.97
CA LEU A 408 0.50 21.50 -23.68
C LEU A 408 2.02 21.66 -23.80
N SER A 409 2.73 20.56 -23.92
CA SER A 409 4.15 20.54 -24.28
C SER A 409 4.46 19.34 -25.17
N THR A 410 5.39 19.51 -26.09
CA THR A 410 5.94 18.44 -26.93
C THR A 410 7.45 18.40 -26.73
N SER A 411 8.01 17.20 -26.64
CA SER A 411 9.46 17.00 -26.44
C SER A 411 10.19 16.56 -27.70
N ASN A 412 9.51 15.86 -28.61
CA ASN A 412 10.04 15.49 -29.92
C ASN A 412 8.93 15.34 -30.96
N THR A 413 9.22 15.68 -32.22
CA THR A 413 8.24 15.79 -33.31
C THR A 413 8.48 14.81 -34.47
N SER A 414 9.43 13.88 -34.33
CA SER A 414 9.86 13.00 -35.43
C SER A 414 8.80 11.96 -35.86
N HIS A 415 7.89 11.55 -34.98
CA HIS A 415 6.82 10.58 -35.30
C HIS A 415 5.49 11.06 -34.70
N LEU A 416 4.53 11.44 -35.54
CA LEU A 416 3.42 12.27 -35.11
C LEU A 416 2.09 11.50 -35.08
N SER A 417 1.62 11.21 -33.88
CA SER A 417 0.27 10.68 -33.63
C SER A 417 -0.79 11.77 -33.78
N LYS A 418 -1.98 11.42 -34.30
CA LYS A 418 -3.09 12.37 -34.45
C LYS A 418 -3.82 12.55 -33.12
N THR A 419 -3.80 13.75 -32.57
CA THR A 419 -4.47 14.05 -31.29
C THR A 419 -5.63 15.01 -31.51
N TYR A 420 -6.80 14.64 -31.01
CA TYR A 420 -8.02 15.42 -31.14
C TYR A 420 -8.46 15.93 -29.78
N PHE A 421 -8.63 17.24 -29.66
CA PHE A 421 -9.19 17.91 -28.50
C PHE A 421 -10.57 18.46 -28.86
N THR A 422 -11.60 18.07 -28.11
CA THR A 422 -12.98 18.48 -28.37
C THR A 422 -13.62 19.00 -27.10
N GLN A 423 -14.08 20.25 -27.11
CA GLN A 423 -14.71 20.91 -25.96
C GLN A 423 -13.82 20.97 -24.70
N CYS A 424 -12.49 21.01 -24.88
CA CYS A 424 -11.52 21.07 -23.79
C CYS A 424 -11.35 22.51 -23.27
N LYS A 425 -10.94 22.65 -22.01
CA LYS A 425 -10.59 23.94 -21.40
C LYS A 425 -9.09 23.96 -21.06
N ILE A 426 -8.37 24.95 -21.60
CA ILE A 426 -6.92 25.09 -21.49
C ILE A 426 -6.61 26.39 -20.74
N THR A 427 -6.04 26.26 -19.54
CA THR A 427 -6.10 27.33 -18.53
C THR A 427 -4.85 28.21 -18.45
N GLN A 428 -3.74 27.81 -19.08
CA GLN A 428 -2.43 28.48 -19.00
C GLN A 428 -1.77 28.62 -20.37
N ASP A 429 -2.55 28.50 -21.44
CA ASP A 429 -2.08 28.52 -22.83
C ASP A 429 -3.08 29.35 -23.65
N ASN A 430 -2.59 30.05 -24.66
CA ASN A 430 -3.44 30.74 -25.62
C ASN A 430 -3.61 29.89 -26.89
N GLU A 431 -4.57 30.26 -27.75
CA GLU A 431 -4.88 29.46 -28.94
C GLU A 431 -3.71 29.42 -29.93
N THR A 432 -2.96 30.50 -30.07
CA THR A 432 -1.80 30.59 -30.98
C THR A 432 -0.68 29.67 -30.52
N ASP A 433 -0.29 29.75 -29.24
CA ASP A 433 0.74 28.93 -28.62
C ASP A 433 0.37 27.45 -28.65
N ALA A 434 -0.87 27.10 -28.31
CA ALA A 434 -1.37 25.73 -28.40
C ALA A 434 -1.33 25.18 -29.83
N ASN A 435 -1.68 26.00 -30.83
CA ASN A 435 -1.60 25.62 -32.24
C ASN A 435 -0.14 25.52 -32.73
N ASN A 436 0.78 26.34 -32.21
CA ASN A 436 2.19 26.33 -32.61
C ASN A 436 2.95 25.08 -32.16
N ILE A 437 2.51 24.43 -31.08
CA ILE A 437 3.17 23.25 -30.50
C ILE A 437 3.24 22.06 -31.49
N ALA A 438 2.21 21.87 -32.35
CA ALA A 438 2.20 20.85 -33.42
C ALA A 438 0.94 20.97 -34.34
N PRO A 439 0.84 22.00 -35.21
CA PRO A 439 -0.43 22.35 -35.88
C PRO A 439 -0.96 21.31 -36.88
N GLU A 440 -0.12 20.44 -37.44
CA GLU A 440 -0.58 19.42 -38.40
C GLU A 440 -1.22 18.20 -37.74
N HIS A 441 -0.91 17.93 -36.47
CA HIS A 441 -1.25 16.67 -35.80
C HIS A 441 -2.19 16.85 -34.62
N PHE A 442 -2.25 18.06 -34.04
CA PHE A 442 -3.18 18.39 -32.99
C PHE A 442 -4.36 19.14 -33.61
N LYS A 443 -5.57 18.66 -33.33
CA LYS A 443 -6.81 19.27 -33.82
C LYS A 443 -7.66 19.69 -32.65
N PHE A 444 -7.90 20.99 -32.54
CA PHE A 444 -8.76 21.58 -31.54
C PHE A 444 -10.14 21.87 -32.15
N THR A 445 -11.20 21.48 -31.46
CA THR A 445 -12.59 21.71 -31.88
C THR A 445 -13.39 22.20 -30.69
N ASP A 446 -13.99 23.39 -30.81
CA ASP A 446 -14.78 24.05 -29.76
C ASP A 446 -14.06 24.12 -28.39
N CYS A 447 -12.75 24.34 -28.37
CA CYS A 447 -11.97 24.43 -27.13
C CYS A 447 -11.92 25.88 -26.60
N GLU A 448 -11.86 26.02 -25.28
CA GLU A 448 -11.76 27.32 -24.59
C GLU A 448 -10.33 27.52 -24.06
N TYR A 449 -9.78 28.73 -24.25
CA TYR A 449 -8.43 29.10 -23.83
C TYR A 449 -8.49 30.27 -22.85
N PHE A 450 -7.66 30.22 -21.81
CA PHE A 450 -7.62 31.22 -20.73
C PHE A 450 -6.19 31.71 -20.42
N GLY A 451 -5.21 31.39 -21.26
CA GLY A 451 -3.84 31.90 -21.13
C GLY A 451 -3.69 33.35 -21.62
N PRO A 452 -2.57 34.02 -21.27
CA PRO A 452 -2.31 35.40 -21.67
C PRO A 452 -2.36 35.55 -23.19
N SER A 453 -3.08 36.55 -23.70
CA SER A 453 -3.14 36.82 -25.13
C SER A 453 -1.80 37.34 -25.65
N ASP A 454 -1.35 36.81 -26.79
CA ASP A 454 -0.20 37.35 -27.51
C ASP A 454 -0.49 38.81 -27.86
N ARG A 455 0.26 39.73 -27.24
CA ARG A 455 0.26 41.16 -27.59
C ARG A 455 1.26 41.47 -28.68
#